data_AF-A0A0A9Y810-F1
#
_entry.id   AF-A0A0A9Y810-F1
#
_cell.length_a   1.000
_cell.length_b   1.000
_cell.length_c   1.000
_cell.angle_alpha   90.00
_cell.angle_beta   90.00
_cell.angle_gamma   90.00
#
_symmetry.space_group_name_H-M   'P 1'
#
loop_
_entity.id
_entity.type
_entity.pdbx_description
1 polymer ?
#
loop_
_entity_poly.entity_id
_entity_poly.type
_entity_poly.pdbx_seq_one_letter_code
_entity_poly.pdbx_strand_id
1 'polypeptide(L)'
;YDETLPLLVMADASENGLGAVLLHRYPDGSERPIYYASRTLKDAEKHYAPIDREAAALVYAVSKFHQYIFGRKFTLITDHKPLERLFGEKRDLSKVTSNRLIRWALTLNAYQYDIIFRNGKEVAYADHLSRLPVEDLETETVAIKAGR
;
A
#
# COMPACT_ATOMS: atom_id res chain seq x y z
N TYR A 1 -9.15 -12.75 -9.95
CA TYR A 1 -9.65 -11.36 -9.94
C TYR A 1 -11.00 -11.37 -10.63
N ASP A 2 -11.99 -10.72 -10.05
CA ASP A 2 -13.36 -10.64 -10.53
C ASP A 2 -13.82 -9.16 -10.50
N GLU A 3 -14.19 -8.62 -11.65
CA GLU A 3 -14.56 -7.21 -11.80
C GLU A 3 -15.89 -6.85 -11.11
N THR A 4 -16.71 -7.84 -10.78
CA THR A 4 -18.01 -7.63 -10.13
C THR A 4 -17.89 -7.58 -8.61
N LEU A 5 -16.81 -8.11 -8.05
CA LEU A 5 -16.61 -8.16 -6.60
C LEU A 5 -15.98 -6.86 -6.07
N PRO A 6 -16.38 -6.40 -4.86
CA PRO A 6 -15.76 -5.28 -4.19
C PRO A 6 -14.25 -5.49 -4.00
N LEU A 7 -13.49 -4.40 -4.08
CA LEU A 7 -12.05 -4.38 -3.89
C LEU A 7 -11.67 -3.72 -2.56
N LEU A 8 -10.67 -4.30 -1.91
CA LEU A 8 -10.03 -3.75 -0.72
C LEU A 8 -8.52 -3.69 -0.96
N VAL A 9 -7.93 -2.59 -0.54
CA VAL A 9 -6.48 -2.38 -0.57
C VAL A 9 -6.02 -2.14 0.85
N MET A 10 -5.25 -3.07 1.40
CA MET A 10 -4.60 -2.93 2.69
C MET A 10 -3.16 -2.49 2.49
N ALA A 11 -2.69 -1.55 3.30
CA ALA A 11 -1.28 -1.19 3.33
C ALA A 11 -0.80 -0.92 4.75
N ASP A 12 0.48 -1.21 4.97
CA ASP A 12 1.16 -1.06 6.26
C ASP A 12 2.64 -0.72 6.01
N ALA A 13 3.26 0.00 6.95
CA ALA A 13 4.68 0.29 6.95
C ALA A 13 5.38 -0.26 8.20
N SER A 14 6.59 -0.77 8.00
CA SER A 14 7.50 -1.10 9.10
C SER A 14 8.69 -0.13 9.14
N GLU A 15 9.67 -0.41 9.98
CA GLU A 15 10.96 0.28 9.97
C GLU A 15 11.82 -0.09 8.75
N ASN A 16 11.51 -1.20 8.08
CA ASN A 16 12.34 -1.78 7.03
C ASN A 16 11.69 -1.78 5.64
N GLY A 17 10.35 -1.78 5.57
CA GLY A 17 9.64 -1.96 4.32
C GLY A 17 8.21 -1.45 4.32
N LEU A 18 7.61 -1.46 3.14
CA LEU A 18 6.20 -1.19 2.91
C LEU A 18 5.54 -2.48 2.43
N GLY A 19 4.39 -2.81 3.00
CA GLY A 19 3.55 -3.94 2.61
C GLY A 19 2.21 -3.47 2.06
N ALA A 20 1.70 -4.16 1.06
CA ALA A 20 0.40 -3.89 0.47
C ALA A 20 -0.27 -5.18 -0.03
N VAL A 21 -1.59 -5.26 0.13
CA VAL A 21 -2.39 -6.42 -0.30
C VAL A 21 -3.67 -5.95 -0.98
N LEU A 22 -3.93 -6.52 -2.15
CA LEU A 22 -5.19 -6.36 -2.86
C LEU A 22 -6.09 -7.55 -2.55
N LEU A 23 -7.33 -7.30 -2.14
CA LEU A 23 -8.30 -8.32 -1.77
C LEU A 23 -9.63 -8.12 -2.49
N HIS A 24 -10.37 -9.22 -2.64
CA HIS A 24 -11.82 -9.17 -2.86
C HIS A 24 -12.57 -9.41 -1.57
N ARG A 25 -13.74 -8.77 -1.43
CA ARG A 25 -14.77 -9.22 -0.50
C ARG A 25 -15.81 -10.04 -1.24
N TYR A 26 -16.04 -11.26 -0.77
CA TYR A 26 -16.99 -12.20 -1.35
C TYR A 26 -18.38 -12.03 -0.74
N PRO A 27 -19.44 -12.57 -1.38
CA PRO A 27 -20.81 -12.50 -0.86
C PRO A 27 -20.99 -13.14 0.52
N ASP A 28 -20.13 -14.10 0.88
CA ASP A 28 -20.09 -14.75 2.20
C ASP A 28 -19.43 -13.86 3.28
N GLY A 29 -19.00 -12.64 2.93
CA GLY A 29 -18.31 -11.71 3.81
C GLY A 29 -16.80 -11.96 3.94
N SER A 30 -16.27 -13.05 3.38
CA SER A 30 -14.85 -13.36 3.45
C SER A 30 -14.02 -12.40 2.58
N GLU A 31 -12.86 -11.98 3.11
CA GLU A 31 -11.88 -11.19 2.36
C GLU A 31 -10.75 -12.10 1.91
N ARG A 32 -10.53 -12.20 0.59
CA ARG A 32 -9.53 -13.12 0.03
C ARG A 32 -8.49 -12.35 -0.79
N PRO A 33 -7.19 -12.53 -0.51
CA PRO A 33 -6.10 -11.91 -1.24
C PRO A 33 -6.08 -12.30 -2.72
N ILE A 34 -5.77 -11.32 -3.56
CA ILE A 34 -5.58 -11.47 -5.02
C ILE A 34 -4.11 -11.27 -5.36
N TYR A 35 -3.49 -10.26 -4.75
CA TYR A 35 -2.12 -9.87 -5.03
C TYR A 35 -1.46 -9.30 -3.77
N TYR A 36 -0.22 -9.71 -3.53
CA TYR A 36 0.64 -9.19 -2.47
C TYR A 36 1.79 -8.40 -3.07
N ALA A 37 2.09 -7.23 -2.51
CA ALA A 37 3.20 -6.40 -2.94
C ALA A 37 3.96 -5.87 -1.74
N SER A 38 5.28 -5.92 -1.79
CA SER A 38 6.14 -5.28 -0.79
C SER A 38 7.41 -4.76 -1.42
N ARG A 39 8.07 -3.85 -0.70
CA ARG A 39 9.41 -3.40 -1.02
C ARG A 39 10.10 -2.90 0.25
N THR A 40 11.42 -2.89 0.22
CA THR A 40 12.23 -2.22 1.25
C THR A 40 12.10 -0.70 1.15
N LEU A 41 12.31 -0.04 2.29
CA LEU A 41 12.39 1.42 2.34
C LEU A 41 13.67 1.90 1.67
N LYS A 42 13.55 2.94 0.85
CA LYS A 42 14.71 3.69 0.34
C LYS A 42 15.39 4.40 1.49
N ASP A 43 16.67 4.73 1.35
CA ASP A 43 17.42 5.39 2.42
C ASP A 43 16.78 6.70 2.89
N ALA A 44 16.20 7.48 1.97
CA ALA A 44 15.45 8.68 2.35
C ALA A 44 14.18 8.35 3.16
N GLU A 45 13.51 7.23 2.88
CA GLU A 45 12.26 6.82 3.52
C GLU A 45 12.47 6.20 4.90
N LYS A 46 13.65 5.61 5.16
CA LYS A 46 14.03 5.12 6.50
C LYS A 46 13.99 6.22 7.56
N HIS A 47 14.22 7.47 7.16
CA HIS A 47 14.21 8.64 8.04
C HIS A 47 12.84 9.33 8.14
N TYR A 48 11.80 8.76 7.53
CA TYR A 48 10.46 9.34 7.59
C TYR A 48 9.85 9.15 8.99
N ALA A 49 9.13 10.19 9.44
CA ALA A 49 8.29 10.07 10.61
C ALA A 49 7.28 8.92 10.43
N PRO A 50 6.80 8.27 11.50
CA PRO A 50 5.88 7.13 11.38
C PRO A 50 4.68 7.41 10.47
N ILE A 51 4.01 8.56 10.65
CA ILE A 51 2.87 8.96 9.81
C ILE A 51 3.22 9.11 8.32
N ASP A 52 4.44 9.55 8.01
CA ASP A 52 4.91 9.66 6.63
C ASP A 52 5.21 8.28 6.04
N ARG A 53 5.70 7.33 6.83
CA ARG A 53 5.92 5.94 6.37
C ARG A 53 4.61 5.25 6.07
N GLU A 54 3.62 5.38 6.96
CA GLU A 54 2.28 4.83 6.74
C GLU A 54 1.62 5.43 5.49
N ALA A 55 1.74 6.75 5.30
CA ALA A 55 1.22 7.40 4.10
C ALA A 55 1.96 6.94 2.83
N ALA A 56 3.27 6.69 2.91
CA ALA A 56 4.04 6.11 1.82
C ALA A 56 3.55 4.70 1.47
N ALA A 57 3.15 3.88 2.44
CA ALA A 57 2.57 2.56 2.20
C ALA A 57 1.26 2.64 1.39
N LEU A 58 0.36 3.56 1.74
CA LEU A 58 -0.88 3.76 0.99
C LEU A 58 -0.61 4.20 -0.46
N VAL A 59 0.30 5.14 -0.66
CA VAL A 59 0.68 5.61 -2.01
C VAL A 59 1.36 4.50 -2.82
N TYR A 60 2.21 3.72 -2.17
CA TYR A 60 2.83 2.55 -2.77
C TYR A 60 1.77 1.53 -3.22
N ALA A 61 0.80 1.22 -2.36
CA ALA A 61 -0.27 0.28 -2.63
C ALA A 61 -1.11 0.68 -3.85
N VAL A 62 -1.60 1.94 -3.89
CA VAL A 62 -2.42 2.39 -5.03
C VAL A 62 -1.63 2.43 -6.34
N SER A 63 -0.35 2.77 -6.27
CA SER A 63 0.53 2.79 -7.45
C SER A 63 0.79 1.37 -7.96
N LYS A 64 1.01 0.40 -7.06
CA LYS A 64 1.24 -0.99 -7.43
C LYS A 64 -0.01 -1.68 -7.96
N PHE A 65 -1.17 -1.35 -7.42
CA PHE A 65 -2.44 -1.95 -7.84
C PHE A 65 -3.20 -1.12 -8.87
N HIS A 66 -2.56 -0.11 -9.48
CA HIS A 66 -3.17 0.83 -10.40
C HIS A 66 -4.05 0.14 -11.46
N GLN A 67 -3.52 -0.89 -12.14
CA GLN A 67 -4.24 -1.64 -13.17
C GLN A 67 -5.53 -2.32 -12.69
N TYR A 68 -5.68 -2.55 -11.38
CA TYR A 68 -6.83 -3.24 -10.80
C TYR A 68 -7.87 -2.28 -10.21
N ILE A 69 -7.44 -1.10 -9.76
CA ILE A 69 -8.26 -0.19 -8.95
C ILE A 69 -8.58 1.13 -9.66
N PHE A 70 -7.83 1.50 -10.70
CA PHE A 70 -8.08 2.75 -11.41
C PHE A 70 -9.43 2.70 -12.14
N GLY A 71 -10.22 3.77 -12.02
CA GLY A 71 -11.59 3.83 -12.57
C GLY A 71 -12.64 3.02 -11.80
N ARG A 72 -12.28 2.36 -10.69
CA ARG A 72 -13.20 1.62 -9.82
C ARG A 72 -13.21 2.20 -8.41
N LYS A 73 -14.36 2.15 -7.74
CA LYS A 73 -14.44 2.45 -6.31
C LYS A 73 -13.91 1.26 -5.49
N PHE A 74 -13.03 1.52 -4.52
CA PHE A 74 -12.50 0.51 -3.61
C PHE A 74 -12.41 1.02 -2.16
N THR A 75 -12.11 0.12 -1.22
CA THR A 75 -11.86 0.49 0.17
C THR A 75 -10.37 0.43 0.48
N LEU A 76 -9.78 1.56 0.86
CA LEU A 76 -8.41 1.68 1.33
C LEU A 76 -8.37 1.46 2.85
N ILE A 77 -7.52 0.56 3.32
CA ILE A 77 -7.45 0.14 4.71
C ILE A 77 -6.07 0.47 5.25
N THR A 78 -6.05 1.12 6.41
CA THR A 78 -4.83 1.47 7.16
C THR A 78 -5.03 1.12 8.63
N ASP A 79 -3.94 0.82 9.32
CA ASP A 79 -3.92 0.72 10.78
C ASP A 79 -3.52 2.04 11.48
N HIS A 80 -3.46 3.14 10.72
CA HIS A 80 -3.06 4.44 11.23
C HIS A 80 -4.21 5.44 11.16
N LYS A 81 -4.99 5.53 12.25
CA LYS A 81 -6.20 6.39 12.35
C LYS A 81 -6.02 7.85 11.92
N PRO A 82 -4.88 8.52 12.15
CA PRO A 82 -4.65 9.85 11.58
C PRO A 82 -4.74 9.92 10.05
N LEU A 83 -4.36 8.86 9.32
CA LEU A 83 -4.42 8.84 7.86
C LEU A 83 -5.85 8.77 7.32
N GLU A 84 -6.74 8.08 8.03
CA GLU A 84 -8.19 8.10 7.73
C GLU A 84 -8.73 9.54 7.72
N ARG A 85 -8.29 10.37 8.67
CA ARG A 85 -8.67 11.79 8.73
C ARG A 85 -8.00 12.63 7.65
N LEU A 86 -6.72 12.38 7.36
CA LEU A 86 -5.95 13.15 6.39
C LEU A 86 -6.35 12.88 4.94
N PHE A 87 -6.69 11.63 4.62
CA PHE A 87 -6.99 11.19 3.25
C PHE A 87 -8.45 10.81 3.03
N GLY A 88 -9.32 10.95 4.03
CA GLY A 88 -10.76 10.71 3.91
C GLY A 88 -11.55 11.87 3.30
N GLU A 89 -12.88 11.72 3.25
CA GLU A 89 -13.78 12.69 2.62
C GLU A 89 -13.71 14.09 3.23
N LYS A 90 -13.50 14.18 4.55
CA LYS A 90 -13.38 15.45 5.29
C LYS A 90 -11.94 15.97 5.36
N ARG A 91 -11.10 15.65 4.37
CA ARG A 91 -9.70 16.09 4.33
C ARG A 91 -9.60 17.61 4.39
N ASP A 92 -8.79 18.10 5.33
CA ASP A 92 -8.44 19.51 5.43
C ASP A 92 -6.94 19.66 5.18
N LEU A 93 -6.59 19.80 3.89
CA LEU A 93 -5.19 19.94 3.47
C LEU A 93 -4.56 21.26 3.94
N SER A 94 -5.35 22.25 4.35
CA SER A 94 -4.84 23.52 4.88
C SER A 94 -4.07 23.36 6.18
N LYS A 95 -4.35 22.27 6.92
CA LYS A 95 -3.67 21.92 8.18
C LYS A 95 -2.46 21.02 7.98
N VAL A 96 -2.19 20.58 6.75
CA VAL A 96 -1.06 19.71 6.43
C VAL A 96 0.14 20.58 6.07
N THR A 97 1.13 20.63 6.96
CA THR A 97 2.35 21.41 6.75
C THR A 97 3.42 20.67 5.93
N SER A 98 3.30 19.35 5.80
CA SER A 98 4.23 18.51 5.03
C SER A 98 3.90 18.55 3.54
N ASN A 99 4.77 19.18 2.75
CA ASN A 99 4.71 19.15 1.28
C ASN A 99 4.71 17.72 0.70
N ARG A 100 5.23 16.75 1.44
CA ARG A 100 5.20 15.33 1.04
C ARG A 100 3.79 14.77 1.16
N LEU A 101 3.14 14.95 2.31
CA LEU A 101 1.76 14.52 2.54
C LEU A 101 0.78 15.19 1.56
N ILE A 102 0.99 16.47 1.22
CA ILE A 102 0.18 17.16 0.20
C ILE A 102 0.30 16.47 -1.17
N ARG A 103 1.51 16.17 -1.63
CA ARG A 103 1.74 15.47 -2.92
C ARG A 103 1.11 14.08 -2.93
N TRP A 104 1.17 13.37 -1.81
CA TRP A 104 0.54 12.07 -1.67
C TRP A 104 -0.98 12.14 -1.64
N ALA A 105 -1.56 13.14 -0.97
CA ALA A 105 -3.00 13.40 -1.06
C ALA A 105 -3.42 13.65 -2.51
N LEU A 106 -2.67 14.45 -3.27
CA LEU A 106 -2.94 14.66 -4.70
C LEU A 106 -2.84 13.37 -5.52
N THR A 107 -1.90 12.49 -5.19
CA THR A 107 -1.77 11.18 -5.85
C THR A 107 -2.98 10.31 -5.56
N LEU A 108 -3.40 10.24 -4.29
CA LEU A 108 -4.58 9.48 -3.88
C LEU A 108 -5.87 10.07 -4.50
N ASN A 109 -5.95 11.38 -4.71
CA ASN A 109 -7.10 12.04 -5.35
C ASN A 109 -7.39 11.58 -6.78
N ALA A 110 -6.42 10.97 -7.46
CA ALA A 110 -6.65 10.39 -8.78
C ALA A 110 -7.53 9.11 -8.73
N TYR A 111 -7.81 8.59 -7.54
CA TYR A 111 -8.52 7.34 -7.32
C TYR A 111 -9.87 7.58 -6.61
N GLN A 112 -10.81 6.67 -6.83
CA GLN A 112 -12.09 6.64 -6.13
C GLN A 112 -12.01 5.64 -4.99
N TYR A 113 -11.94 6.10 -3.74
CA TYR A 113 -11.87 5.22 -2.59
C TYR A 113 -12.59 5.77 -1.37
N ASP A 114 -13.03 4.86 -0.50
CA ASP A 114 -13.30 5.16 0.91
C ASP A 114 -12.09 4.69 1.72
N ILE A 115 -11.66 5.45 2.73
CA ILE A 115 -10.59 5.02 3.65
C ILE A 115 -11.18 4.62 5.00
N ILE A 116 -10.72 3.50 5.54
CA ILE A 116 -11.13 3.01 6.86
C ILE A 116 -9.91 2.64 7.71
N PHE A 117 -9.99 2.96 9.00
CA PHE A 117 -9.06 2.42 9.99
C PHE A 117 -9.49 1.00 10.41
N ARG A 118 -8.54 0.06 10.43
CA ARG A 118 -8.68 -1.26 11.09
C ARG A 118 -7.52 -1.50 12.03
N ASN A 119 -7.74 -2.22 13.13
CA ASN A 119 -6.66 -2.51 14.07
C ASN A 119 -5.58 -3.38 13.38
N GLY A 120 -4.30 -3.15 13.65
CA GLY A 120 -3.19 -3.85 12.97
C GLY A 120 -3.27 -5.38 12.99
N LYS A 121 -3.92 -5.98 14.00
CA LYS A 121 -4.18 -7.44 14.03
C LYS A 121 -5.05 -7.94 12.86
N GLU A 122 -5.89 -7.07 12.29
CA GLU A 122 -6.76 -7.37 11.15
C GLU A 122 -6.10 -7.05 9.81
N VAL A 123 -4.93 -6.39 9.81
CA VAL A 123 -4.11 -6.03 8.63
C VAL A 123 -2.88 -6.94 8.51
N ALA A 124 -2.88 -8.08 9.22
CA ALA A 124 -1.74 -9.00 9.35
C ALA A 124 -1.12 -9.46 8.01
N TYR A 125 -1.90 -9.46 6.92
CA TYR A 125 -1.41 -9.78 5.59
C TYR A 125 -0.33 -8.81 5.09
N ALA A 126 -0.49 -7.51 5.33
CA ALA A 126 0.47 -6.49 4.92
C ALA A 126 1.65 -6.39 5.90
N ASP A 127 1.37 -6.60 7.20
CA ASP A 127 2.35 -6.53 8.29
C ASP A 127 3.49 -7.55 8.14
N HIS A 128 3.17 -8.81 7.81
CA HIS A 128 4.22 -9.81 7.57
C HIS A 128 5.14 -9.46 6.39
N LEU A 129 4.59 -8.81 5.36
CA LEU A 129 5.34 -8.42 4.16
C LEU A 129 6.14 -7.14 4.34
N SER A 130 5.70 -6.22 5.19
CA SER A 130 6.44 -5.00 5.51
C SER A 130 7.64 -5.31 6.41
N ARG A 131 7.57 -6.36 7.25
CA ARG A 131 8.61 -6.73 8.24
C ARG A 131 9.72 -7.64 7.73
N LEU A 132 9.51 -8.35 6.62
CA LEU A 132 10.49 -9.29 6.06
C LEU A 132 11.16 -8.67 4.82
N PRO A 133 12.33 -8.00 4.95
CA PRO A 133 13.13 -7.66 3.80
C PRO A 133 13.59 -8.96 3.12
N VAL A 134 13.17 -9.16 1.87
CA VAL A 134 13.79 -10.18 1.03
C VAL A 134 15.12 -9.58 0.58
N GLU A 135 16.24 -10.17 0.98
CA GLU A 135 17.54 -9.83 0.40
C GLU A 135 17.44 -10.02 -1.12
N ASP A 136 17.87 -9.02 -1.89
CA ASP A 136 17.91 -9.11 -3.34
C ASP A 136 18.77 -10.34 -3.68
N LEU A 137 18.12 -11.42 -4.13
CA LEU A 137 18.83 -12.56 -4.70
C LEU A 137 19.52 -12.03 -5.97
N GLU A 138 20.80 -11.70 -5.84
CA GLU A 138 21.66 -11.43 -6.99
C GLU A 138 21.47 -12.59 -7.96
N THR A 139 20.81 -12.30 -9.07
CA THR A 139 20.59 -13.30 -10.11
C THR A 139 21.93 -13.44 -10.80
N GLU A 140 22.79 -14.34 -10.33
CA GLU A 140 23.98 -14.76 -11.03
C GLU A 140 23.54 -15.28 -12.40
N THR A 141 23.64 -14.40 -13.40
CA THR A 141 23.46 -14.77 -14.79
C THR A 141 24.69 -15.58 -15.17
N VAL A 142 24.59 -16.90 -15.02
CA VAL A 142 25.58 -17.82 -15.58
C VAL A 142 25.53 -17.67 -17.10
N ALA A 143 26.44 -16.87 -17.64
CA ALA A 143 26.68 -16.77 -19.07
C ALA A 143 27.19 -18.13 -19.56
N ILE A 144 26.29 -18.93 -20.14
CA ILE A 144 26.69 -20.10 -20.91
C ILE A 144 27.41 -19.57 -22.15
N LYS A 145 28.75 -19.62 -22.14
CA LYS A 145 29.57 -19.41 -23.33
C LYS A 145 29.30 -20.56 -24.30
N ALA A 146 28.50 -20.29 -25.33
CA ALA A 146 28.46 -21.10 -26.52
C ALA A 146 29.67 -20.78 -27.42
N GLY A 147 30.46 -21.81 -27.74
CA GLY A 147 31.26 -21.87 -28.97
C GLY A 147 32.74 -21.51 -28.88
N ARG A 148 33.60 -22.53 -28.95
CA ARG A 148 34.19 -22.96 -30.22
C ARG A 148 34.49 -24.45 -30.19
#